data_AF-K1TIL5-F1
#
_entry.id   AF-K1TIL5-F1
#
_cell.length_a   1.000
_cell.length_b   1.000
_cell.length_c   1.000
_cell.angle_alpha   90.00
_cell.angle_beta   90.00
_cell.angle_gamma   90.00
#
_symmetry.space_group_name_H-M   'P 1'
#
loop_
_entity.id
_entity.type
_entity.pdbx_description
1 polymer ?
#
loop_
_entity_poly.entity_id
_entity_poly.type
_entity_poly.pdbx_seq_one_letter_code
_entity_poly.pdbx_strand_id
1 'polypeptide(L)' 'MIVAHGGTQMAALERFAVPHKNYYSWCAPAAGGFVLDAADWVHQKTLRVVKTVQYTKELPC' A
#
# COMPACT_ATOMS: atom_id res chain seq x y z
N MET A 1 -1.28 -12.13 1.15
CA MET A 1 -0.38 -11.23 0.39
C MET A 1 -0.98 -11.00 -0.98
N ILE A 2 -1.08 -9.74 -1.43
CA ILE A 2 -1.61 -9.39 -2.76
C ILE A 2 -0.46 -8.80 -3.57
N VAL A 3 -0.25 -9.32 -4.78
CA VAL A 3 0.66 -8.73 -5.77
C VAL A 3 -0.19 -8.18 -6.89
N ALA A 4 -0.03 -6.88 -7.16
CA ALA A 4 -0.81 -6.20 -8.16
C ALA A 4 0.02 -5.11 -8.83
N HIS A 5 -0.37 -4.71 -10.04
CA HIS A 5 0.22 -3.55 -10.70
C HIS A 5 -0.02 -2.27 -9.90
N GLY A 6 0.86 -1.28 -10.06
CA GLY A 6 0.80 -0.02 -9.31
C GLY A 6 -0.55 0.67 -9.39
N GLY A 7 -1.20 0.67 -10.56
CA GLY A 7 -2.54 1.25 -10.72
C GLY A 7 -3.61 0.59 -9.83
N THR A 8 -3.61 -0.75 -9.76
CA THR A 8 -4.53 -1.49 -8.89
C THR A 8 -4.25 -1.20 -7.41
N GLN A 9 -2.97 -1.11 -7.02
CA GLN A 9 -2.59 -0.73 -5.66
C GLN A 9 -3.09 0.68 -5.32
N MET A 10 -2.86 1.65 -6.21
CA MET A 10 -3.29 3.04 -6.03
C MET A 10 -4.81 3.17 -5.92
N ALA A 11 -5.58 2.48 -6.77
CA ALA A 11 -7.04 2.47 -6.72
C ALA A 11 -7.59 1.90 -5.40
N ALA A 12 -7.01 0.79 -4.94
CA ALA A 12 -7.42 0.17 -3.68
C ALA A 12 -7.12 1.08 -2.48
N LEU A 13 -5.95 1.73 -2.48
CA LEU A 13 -5.54 2.62 -1.39
C LEU A 13 -6.32 3.93 -1.38
N GLU A 14 -6.60 4.52 -2.55
CA GLU A 14 -7.48 5.69 -2.63
C GLU A 14 -8.84 5.41 -1.98
N ARG A 15 -9.40 4.22 -2.24
CA ARG A 15 -10.72 3.86 -1.77
C ARG A 15 -10.77 3.47 -0.29
N PHE A 16 -9.81 2.68 0.18
CA PHE A 16 -9.91 2.00 1.47
C PHE A 16 -8.83 2.41 2.48
N ALA A 17 -7.74 3.03 2.04
CA ALA A 17 -6.63 3.29 2.94
C ALA A 17 -6.88 4.49 3.86
N VAL A 18 -6.42 4.37 5.11
CA VAL A 18 -6.36 5.47 6.06
C VAL A 18 -4.89 5.76 6.43
N PRO A 19 -4.45 7.04 6.41
CA PRO A 19 -5.22 8.23 6.04
C PRO A 19 -5.54 8.28 4.54
N HIS A 20 -6.71 8.83 4.20
CA HIS A 20 -7.14 8.96 2.81
C HIS A 20 -6.24 9.92 2.02
N LYS A 21 -5.94 9.55 0.77
CA LYS A 21 -5.20 10.36 -0.20
C LYS A 21 -5.73 10.07 -1.60
N ASN A 22 -5.54 11.02 -2.52
CA ASN A 22 -5.90 10.87 -3.92
C ASN A 22 -5.04 9.81 -4.63
N TYR A 23 -5.56 9.22 -5.70
CA TYR A 23 -4.95 8.15 -6.49
C TYR A 23 -3.44 8.28 -6.71
N TYR A 24 -2.98 9.37 -7.34
CA TYR A 24 -1.56 9.56 -7.68
C TYR A 24 -0.67 9.81 -6.45
N SER A 25 -1.24 10.17 -5.30
CA SER A 25 -0.49 10.29 -4.04
C SER A 25 -0.11 8.94 -3.43
N TRP A 26 -0.60 7.82 -4.00
CA TRP A 26 -0.25 6.46 -3.63
C TRP A 26 0.80 5.81 -4.55
N CYS A 27 1.44 6.59 -5.43
CA CYS A 27 2.50 6.07 -6.28
C CYS A 27 3.65 5.50 -5.42
N ALA A 28 3.77 4.17 -5.41
CA ALA A 28 4.82 3.48 -4.70
C ALA A 28 6.16 3.56 -5.47
N PRO A 29 7.31 3.50 -4.79
CA PRO A 29 8.60 3.39 -5.46
C PRO A 29 8.69 2.08 -6.26
N ALA A 30 9.63 2.01 -7.21
CA ALA A 30 9.90 0.78 -7.97
C ALA A 30 10.24 -0.38 -7.01
N ALA A 31 9.64 -1.55 -7.27
CA ALA A 31 9.67 -2.70 -6.37
C ALA A 31 9.17 -2.39 -4.93
N GLY A 32 8.30 -1.40 -4.79
CA GLY A 32 7.68 -0.99 -3.54
C GLY A 32 6.27 -1.54 -3.33
N GLY A 33 5.76 -1.32 -2.12
CA GLY A 33 4.42 -1.70 -1.69
C GLY A 33 4.08 -1.14 -0.32
N PHE A 34 3.00 -1.63 0.28
CA PHE A 34 2.49 -1.12 1.55
C PHE A 34 2.19 -2.26 2.51
N VAL A 35 2.53 -2.06 3.79
CA VAL A 35 2.04 -2.90 4.89
C VAL A 35 0.76 -2.26 5.40
N LEU A 36 -0.30 -3.05 5.41
CA LEU A 36 -1.64 -2.63 5.79
C LEU A 36 -2.08 -3.38 7.04
N ASP A 37 -2.63 -2.66 8.00
CA ASP A 37 -3.38 -3.21 9.11
C ASP A 37 -4.86 -3.31 8.70
N ALA A 38 -5.38 -4.53 8.79
CA ALA A 38 -6.72 -4.91 8.38
C ALA A 38 -7.58 -5.42 9.56
N ALA A 39 -7.17 -5.17 10.81
CA ALA A 39 -7.87 -5.67 12.00
C ALA A 39 -9.38 -5.36 11.99
N ASP A 40 -9.76 -4.15 11.57
CA ASP A 40 -11.15 -3.70 11.54
C ASP A 40 -11.84 -3.83 10.17
N TRP A 41 -11.23 -4.54 9.22
CA TRP A 41 -11.73 -4.64 7.84
C TRP A 41 -13.18 -5.14 7.74
N VAL A 42 -13.56 -6.10 8.57
CA VAL A 42 -14.91 -6.68 8.54
C VAL A 42 -15.98 -5.62 8.80
N HIS A 43 -15.71 -4.69 9.73
CA HIS A 43 -16.68 -3.70 10.19
C HIS A 43 -16.57 -2.36 9.44
N GLN A 44 -15.35 -1.89 9.17
CA GLN A 44 -15.12 -0.54 8.66
C GLN A 44 -14.74 -0.50 7.18
N LYS A 45 -14.30 -1.63 6.59
CA LYS A 45 -13.74 -1.68 5.23
C LYS A 45 -12.59 -0.69 5.03
N THR A 46 -11.83 -0.41 6.09
CA THR A 46 -10.66 0.46 6.06
C THR A 46 -9.38 -0.37 6.22
N LEU A 47 -8.30 0.13 5.63
CA LEU A 47 -6.96 -0.45 5.70
C LEU A 47 -5.99 0.61 6.21
N ARG A 48 -5.50 0.48 7.43
CA ARG A 48 -4.55 1.47 7.96
C ARG A 48 -3.18 1.23 7.37
N VAL A 49 -2.59 2.26 6.77
CA VAL A 49 -1.24 2.16 6.23
C VAL A 49 -0.24 2.22 7.38
N VAL A 50 0.45 1.11 7.61
CA VAL A 50 1.47 0.99 8.66
C VAL A 50 2.80 1.54 8.17
N LYS A 51 3.23 1.10 6.99
CA LYS A 51 4.45 1.60 6.34
C LYS A 51 4.45 1.36 4.84
N THR A 52 5.18 2.21 4.13
CA THR A 52 5.63 1.93 2.77
C THR A 52 6.89 1.10 2.84
N VAL A 53 6.98 0.08 1.99
CA VAL A 53 8.17 -0.76 1.84
C VAL A 53 8.71 -0.60 0.45
N GLN A 54 10.03 -0.72 0.32
CA GLN A 54 10.70 -0.82 -0.96
C GLN A 54 11.68 -1.97 -0.87
N TYR A 55 11.57 -2.91 -1.79
CA TYR A 55 12.60 -3.92 -1.90
C TYR A 55 13.82 -3.29 -2.57
N THR A 56 14.84 -3.01 -1.76
CA THR A 56 16.19 -2.76 -2.25
C THR A 56 16.97 -4.04 -2.02
N LYS A 57 17.45 -4.66 -3.11
CA LYS A 57 18.44 -5.73 -2.98
C LYS A 57 19.64 -5.14 -2.23
N GLU A 58 20.05 -5.75 -1.13
CA GLU A 58 21.30 -5.37 -0.48
C GLU A 58 22.42 -5.50 -1.52
N LEU A 59 23.15 -4.42 -1.77
CA LEU A 59 24.34 -4.49 -2.59
C LEU A 59 25.35 -5.37 -1.83
N PRO A 60 25.88 -6.44 -2.43
CA PRO A 60 26.97 -7.17 -1.79
C PRO A 60 28.13 -6.19 -1.54
N CYS A 61 28.70 -6.29 -0.33
CA CYS A 61 29.85 -5.49 0.11
C CYS A 61 31.08 -5.66 -0.79
#